data_AF-I1D6H9-F1
#
_entry.id   AF-I1D6H9-F1
#
_cell.length_a   1.000
_cell.length_b   1.000
_cell.length_c   1.000
_cell.angle_alpha   90.00
_cell.angle_beta   90.00
_cell.angle_gamma   90.00
#
_symmetry.space_group_name_H-M   'P 1'
#
loop_
_entity.id
_entity.type
_entity.pdbx_description
1 polymer ?
#
loop_
_entity_poly.entity_id
_entity_poly.type
_entity_poly.pdbx_seq_one_letter_code
_entity_poly.pdbx_strand_id
1 'polypeptide(L)' 'MPITRVLVDANVLYSKTLLEWLALLYLRQEDEIYSVYRTEDVLAETIHRLRRHHPHWNGGKRR' A
#
# COMPACT_ATOMS: atom_id res chain seq x y z
N MET A 1 -11.66 18.29 11.82
CA MET A 1 -12.20 18.09 10.45
C MET A 1 -12.56 16.62 10.29
N PRO A 2 -13.53 16.22 9.44
CA PRO A 2 -13.79 14.80 9.22
C PRO A 2 -12.57 14.14 8.59
N ILE A 3 -12.20 12.96 9.09
CA ILE A 3 -11.04 12.20 8.60
C ILE A 3 -11.31 11.73 7.17
N THR A 4 -10.36 11.97 6.27
CA THR A 4 -10.50 11.57 4.87
C THR A 4 -10.28 10.06 4.73
N ARG A 5 -11.25 9.34 4.17
CA ARG A 5 -11.08 7.90 3.88
C ARG A 5 -10.47 7.74 2.50
N VAL A 6 -9.29 7.14 2.42
CA VAL A 6 -8.54 6.97 1.17
C VAL A 6 -8.47 5.49 0.81
N LEU A 7 -9.13 5.12 -0.29
CA LEU A 7 -8.94 3.80 -0.91
C LEU A 7 -7.67 3.84 -1.77
N VAL A 8 -6.71 2.99 -1.45
CA VAL A 8 -5.40 2.97 -2.11
C VAL A 8 -5.41 1.96 -3.26
N ASP A 9 -4.89 2.35 -4.42
CA ASP A 9 -4.77 1.48 -5.59
C ASP A 9 -3.59 0.50 -5.47
N ALA A 10 -3.67 -0.60 -6.21
CA ALA A 10 -2.60 -1.60 -6.27
C ALA A 10 -1.27 -1.01 -6.79
N ASN A 11 -1.28 0.03 -7.63
CA ASN A 11 -0.05 0.68 -8.11
C ASN A 11 0.73 1.39 -6.98
N VAL A 12 0.03 1.97 -6.00
CA VAL A 12 0.63 2.64 -4.83
C VAL A 12 1.25 1.58 -3.93
N LEU A 13 0.51 0.51 -3.61
CA LEU A 13 1.02 -0.59 -2.80
C LEU A 13 2.14 -1.37 -3.49
N TYR A 14 2.10 -1.45 -4.82
CA TYR A 14 3.14 -2.07 -5.65
C TYR A 14 4.37 -1.15 -5.81
N SER A 15 4.33 0.14 -5.53
CA SER A 15 5.52 1.00 -5.64
C SER A 15 6.18 1.12 -4.28
N LYS A 16 7.48 0.79 -4.18
CA LYS A 16 8.23 0.93 -2.91
C LYS A 16 8.20 2.39 -2.45
N THR A 17 8.55 3.30 -3.35
CA THR A 17 8.58 4.73 -3.08
C THR A 17 7.20 5.25 -2.65
N LEU A 18 6.12 4.93 -3.38
CA LEU A 18 4.80 5.44 -3.01
C LEU A 18 4.27 4.84 -1.70
N LEU A 19 4.50 3.54 -1.47
CA LEU A 19 4.14 2.90 -0.20
C LEU A 19 4.89 3.52 0.97
N GLU A 20 6.19 3.81 0.81
CA GLU A 20 7.00 4.49 1.82
C GLU A 20 6.50 5.91 2.09
N TRP A 21 6.15 6.68 1.05
CA TRP A 21 5.55 8.01 1.22
C TRP A 21 4.18 7.95 1.89
N LEU A 22 3.32 7.01 1.48
CA LEU A 22 2.01 6.79 2.10
C LEU A 22 2.15 6.44 3.58
N ALA A 23 3.12 5.58 3.93
CA ALA A 23 3.41 5.21 5.31
C ALA A 23 4.01 6.36 6.11
N LEU A 24 4.97 7.10 5.54
CA LEU A 24 5.58 8.26 6.19
C LEU A 24 4.52 9.31 6.49
N LEU A 25 3.69 9.64 5.51
CA LEU A 25 2.59 10.57 5.72
C LEU A 25 1.64 10.03 6.77
N TYR A 26 1.27 8.74 6.79
CA TYR A 26 0.37 8.17 7.78
C TYR A 26 0.95 8.23 9.21
N LEU A 27 2.26 8.05 9.35
CA LEU A 27 2.95 7.99 10.64
C LEU A 27 3.38 9.36 11.20
N ARG A 28 3.52 10.39 10.35
CA ARG A 28 4.11 11.69 10.73
C ARG A 28 3.08 12.78 11.06
N GLN A 29 1.80 12.46 11.04
CA GLN A 29 0.74 13.44 11.31
C GLN A 29 0.55 13.53 12.83
N GLU A 30 0.57 14.76 13.36
CA GLU A 30 0.19 15.02 14.76
C GLU A 30 -1.31 14.75 14.97
N ASP A 31 -2.12 15.00 13.94
CA ASP A 31 -3.55 14.69 13.87
C ASP A 31 -3.83 13.74 12.68
N GLU A 32 -4.73 12.77 12.84
CA GLU A 32 -5.11 11.85 11.74
C GLU A 32 -5.87 12.60 10.63
N ILE A 33 -5.21 12.91 9.51
CA ILE A 33 -5.79 13.63 8.36
C ILE A 33 -6.43 12.68 7.34
N TYR A 34 -6.00 11.42 7.31
CA TYR A 34 -6.61 10.36 6.51
C TYR A 34 -6.47 8.97 7.13
N SER A 35 -7.43 8.09 6.81
CA SER A 35 -7.35 6.66 7.10
C SER A 35 -7.23 5.87 5.79
N VAL A 36 -6.31 4.90 5.78
CA VAL A 36 -6.01 4.07 4.60
C VAL A 36 -6.93 2.85 4.55
N TYR A 37 -7.59 2.67 3.40
CA TYR A 37 -8.39 1.49 3.09
C TYR A 37 -7.85 0.79 1.84
N ARG A 38 -8.11 -0.51 1.76
CA ARG A 38 -7.84 -1.36 0.61
C ARG A 38 -8.87 -2.48 0.58
N THR A 39 -9.21 -2.94 -0.62
CA THR A 39 -10.02 -4.15 -0.80
C THR A 39 -9.12 -5.38 -0.89
N GLU A 40 -9.73 -6.56 -0.78
CA GLU A 40 -9.04 -7.83 -1.05
C GLU A 40 -8.57 -7.90 -2.52
N ASP A 41 -9.33 -7.35 -3.46
CA ASP A 41 -8.95 -7.30 -4.89
C ASP A 41 -7.69 -6.46 -5.12
N VAL A 42 -7.59 -5.30 -4.46
CA VAL A 42 -6.38 -4.45 -4.50
C VAL A 42 -5.17 -5.22 -3.98
N LEU A 43 -5.35 -6.02 -2.93
CA LEU A 43 -4.29 -6.86 -2.39
C LEU A 43 -3.90 -7.99 -3.34
N ALA A 44 -4.89 -8.69 -3.89
CA ALA A 44 -4.68 -9.76 -4.86
C ALA A 44 -3.90 -9.26 -6.08
N GLU A 45 -4.27 -8.09 -6.63
CA GLU A 45 -3.57 -7.46 -7.75
C GLU A 45 -2.15 -7.04 -7.38
N THR A 46 -1.95 -6.48 -6.17
CA THR A 46 -0.61 -6.13 -5.68
C THR A 46 0.30 -7.36 -5.64
N ILE A 47 -0.21 -8.48 -5.09
CA ILE A 47 0.52 -9.75 -5.01
C ILE A 47 0.73 -10.36 -6.39
N HIS A 48 -0.26 -10.29 -7.28
CA HIS A 48 -0.16 -10.78 -8.65
C HIS A 48 0.99 -10.08 -9.39
N ARG A 49 1.06 -8.74 -9.33
CA ARG A 49 2.15 -7.97 -9.92
C ARG A 49 3.51 -8.31 -9.30
N LEU A 50 3.58 -8.44 -7.98
CA LEU A 50 4.81 -8.85 -7.27
C LEU A 50 5.33 -10.20 -7.78
N ARG A 51 4.46 -11.21 -7.89
CA ARG A 51 4.83 -12.54 -8.37
C ARG A 51 5.22 -12.53 -9.85
N ARG A 52 4.53 -11.73 -10.67
CA ARG A 52 4.86 -11.58 -12.09
C ARG A 52 6.26 -10.99 -12.31
N HIS A 53 6.64 -9.99 -11.51
CA HIS A 53 7.96 -9.34 -11.62
C HIS A 53 9.07 -10.06 -10.84
N HIS A 54 8.71 -10.81 -9.80
CA HIS A 54 9.64 -11.52 -8.93
C HIS A 54 9.18 -12.96 -8.69
N PRO A 55 9.17 -13.81 -9.73
CA PRO A 55 8.60 -15.17 -9.65
C PRO A 55 9.31 -16.09 -8.66
N HIS A 56 10.57 -15.78 -8.32
CA HIS A 56 11.40 -16.58 -7.41
C HIS A 56 11.30 -16.14 -5.93
N TRP A 57 10.52 -15.10 -5.62
CA TRP A 57 10.36 -14.68 -4.23
C TRP A 57 9.47 -15.67 -3.48
N ASN A 58 9.92 -16.07 -2.29
CA ASN A 58 9.04 -16.77 -1.37
C ASN A 58 7.97 -15.80 -0.83
N GLY A 59 6.83 -16.33 -0.37
CA GLY A 59 5.71 -15.50 0.11
C GLY A 59 6.04 -14.66 1.36
N GLY A 60 7.15 -14.95 2.05
CA GLY A 60 7.62 -14.19 3.21
C GLY A 60 8.55 -13.03 2.85
N LYS A 61 9.05 -12.94 1.61
CA LYS A 61 9.96 -11.87 1.20
C LYS A 61 9.15 -10.58 1.05
N ARG A 62 9.37 -9.65 1.97
CA ARG A 62 8.91 -8.27 1.84
C ARG A 62 9.98 -7.45 1.09
N ARG A 63 9.53 -6.46 0.32
CA ARG A 63 10.36 -5.56 -0.49
C ARG A 63 11.30 -4.68 0.33
#